data_AF-A0A3M9ZPA3-F1
#
_entry.id   AF-A0A3M9ZPA3-F1
#
_cell.length_a   1.000
_cell.length_b   1.000
_cell.length_c   1.000
_cell.angle_alpha   90.00
_cell.angle_beta   90.00
_cell.angle_gamma   90.00
#
_symmetry.space_group_name_H-M   'P 1'
#
loop_
_entity.id
_entity.type
_entity.pdbx_description
1 polymer ?
#
loop_
_entity_poly.entity_id
_entity_poly.type
_entity_poly.pdbx_seq_one_letter_code
_entity_poly.pdbx_strand_id
1 'polypeptide(L)'
;MSERKLGFRIHRMEHVDRNVAEKLSRPKIWNGDLTQALINLNKLCVESIDVARLKNQLHGEPEAVDGLQSLKTLELWIKMRLRGDPKGTMTPFFVLYDWRNYQTHRKGTRLTARYLKCRLRMGMRKYEENDERLYDLLLEALANSCQDLASKIAELPKLGMGDSEKTGR
;
A
#
# COMPACT_ATOMS: atom_id res chain seq x y z
N MET A 1 -2.99 27.02 23.23
CA MET A 1 -2.04 26.72 22.13
C MET A 1 -2.77 25.81 21.16
N SER A 2 -3.02 26.27 19.93
CA SER A 2 -3.81 25.55 18.94
C SER A 2 -3.08 24.28 18.48
N GLU A 3 -3.71 23.12 18.68
CA GLU A 3 -3.25 21.86 18.08
C GLU A 3 -3.26 22.02 16.56
N ARG A 4 -2.08 21.85 15.95
CA ARG A 4 -1.91 21.91 14.49
C ARG A 4 -2.66 20.73 13.89
N LYS A 5 -3.70 21.00 13.08
CA LYS A 5 -4.52 20.00 12.37
C LYS A 5 -3.64 18.91 11.73
N LEU A 6 -3.87 17.68 12.18
CA LEU A 6 -3.25 16.44 11.74
C LEU A 6 -3.29 16.30 10.21
N GLY A 7 -2.11 16.05 9.62
CA GLY A 7 -1.94 15.84 8.18
C GLY A 7 -2.83 14.72 7.62
N PHE A 8 -3.03 14.74 6.31
CA PHE A 8 -3.73 13.68 5.58
C PHE A 8 -3.05 12.34 5.80
N ARG A 9 -3.83 11.30 6.12
CA ARG A 9 -3.33 9.93 6.34
C ARG A 9 -4.04 8.99 5.36
N ILE A 10 -3.25 8.30 4.54
CA ILE A 10 -3.72 7.24 3.63
C ILE A 10 -4.15 6.01 4.43
N HIS A 11 -3.50 5.76 5.58
CA HIS A 11 -3.74 4.58 6.40
C HIS A 11 -4.57 4.92 7.64
N ARG A 12 -5.54 4.07 7.96
CA ARG A 12 -6.13 3.99 9.29
C ARG A 12 -5.18 3.17 10.14
N MET A 13 -4.29 3.85 10.87
CA MET A 13 -3.46 3.18 11.88
C MET A 13 -4.20 3.21 13.21
N GLU A 14 -4.83 2.10 13.59
CA GLU A 14 -5.42 1.86 14.90
C GLU A 14 -4.42 1.14 15.82
N HIS A 15 -4.78 0.92 17.10
CA HIS A 15 -3.92 0.17 18.04
C HIS A 15 -3.50 -1.22 17.54
N VAL A 16 -4.33 -1.85 16.69
CA VAL A 16 -4.05 -3.14 16.05
C VAL A 16 -2.84 -3.07 15.12
N ASP A 17 -2.60 -1.93 14.46
CA ASP A 17 -1.48 -1.75 13.53
C ASP A 17 -0.13 -1.61 14.24
N ARG A 18 -0.12 -1.10 15.48
CA ARG A 18 1.09 -1.06 16.31
C ARG A 18 1.56 -2.47 16.67
N ASN A 19 0.63 -3.34 17.06
CA ASN A 19 0.94 -4.75 17.34
C ASN A 19 1.42 -5.50 16.10
N VAL A 20 0.92 -5.15 14.90
CA VAL A 20 1.41 -5.72 13.64
C VAL A 20 2.80 -5.17 13.30
N ALA A 21 3.04 -3.88 13.53
CA ALA A 21 4.34 -3.26 13.33
C ALA A 21 5.41 -3.84 14.26
N GLU A 22 5.09 -4.12 15.52
CA GLU A 22 5.98 -4.78 16.48
C GLU A 22 6.29 -6.24 16.09
N LYS A 23 5.43 -6.86 15.28
CA LYS A 23 5.60 -8.22 14.74
C LYS A 23 6.25 -8.25 13.36
N LEU A 24 6.57 -7.10 12.77
CA LEU A 24 7.40 -7.05 11.57
C LEU A 24 8.82 -7.44 11.94
N SER A 25 9.12 -8.71 11.71
CA SER A 25 10.46 -9.25 11.83
C SER A 25 10.86 -9.85 10.49
N ARG A 26 12.14 -9.68 10.15
CA ARG A 26 12.73 -10.35 8.99
C ARG A 26 12.60 -11.87 9.21
N PRO A 27 12.23 -12.65 8.17
CA PRO A 27 12.24 -14.11 8.26
C PRO A 27 13.59 -14.63 8.76
N LYS A 28 13.59 -15.51 9.76
CA LYS A 28 14.82 -16.21 10.17
C LYS A 28 15.03 -17.45 9.31
N ILE A 29 13.93 -18.12 8.97
CA ILE A 29 13.89 -19.26 8.06
C ILE A 29 13.02 -18.87 6.85
N TRP A 30 13.63 -18.62 5.70
CA TRP A 30 12.94 -18.12 4.51
C TRP A 30 11.82 -19.04 3.99
N ASN A 31 11.92 -20.35 4.18
CA ASN A 31 10.86 -21.29 3.77
C ASN A 31 9.74 -21.47 4.81
N GLY A 32 9.92 -20.99 6.04
CA GLY A 32 8.96 -21.15 7.14
C GLY A 32 8.29 -19.84 7.54
N ASP A 33 9.08 -18.78 7.72
CA ASP A 33 8.64 -17.51 8.30
C ASP A 33 8.18 -16.49 7.24
N LEU A 34 8.61 -16.65 5.99
CA LEU A 34 8.36 -15.69 4.91
C LEU A 34 6.87 -15.45 4.68
N THR A 35 6.05 -16.50 4.71
CA THR A 35 4.60 -16.37 4.56
C THR A 35 4.02 -15.45 5.62
N GLN A 36 4.42 -15.62 6.88
CA GLN A 36 3.94 -14.79 7.98
C GLN A 36 4.46 -13.35 7.88
N ALA A 37 5.71 -13.17 7.47
CA ALA A 37 6.29 -11.84 7.24
C ALA A 37 5.53 -11.08 6.14
N LEU A 38 5.20 -11.73 5.02
CA LEU A 38 4.39 -11.14 3.94
C LEU A 38 2.95 -10.85 4.37
N ILE A 39 2.33 -11.71 5.20
CA ILE A 39 1.01 -11.43 5.77
C ILE A 39 1.04 -10.18 6.64
N ASN A 40 2.01 -10.08 7.55
CA ASN A 40 2.13 -8.92 8.45
C ASN A 40 2.39 -7.63 7.66
N LEU A 41 3.26 -7.70 6.66
CA LEU A 41 3.56 -6.56 5.80
C LEU A 41 2.34 -6.15 4.96
N ASN A 42 1.58 -7.11 4.42
CA ASN A 42 0.35 -6.81 3.68
C ASN A 42 -0.72 -6.16 4.57
N LYS A 43 -0.84 -6.59 5.83
CA LYS A 43 -1.73 -5.94 6.80
C LYS A 43 -1.36 -4.46 6.97
N LEU A 44 -0.07 -4.19 7.21
CA LEU A 44 0.42 -2.84 7.45
C LEU A 44 0.35 -1.94 6.21
N CYS A 45 0.69 -2.45 5.03
CA CYS A 45 0.85 -1.61 3.82
C CYS A 45 -0.37 -1.59 2.91
N VAL A 46 -1.25 -2.60 2.96
CA VAL A 46 -2.36 -2.76 2.01
C VAL A 46 -3.71 -2.76 2.70
N GLU A 47 -3.87 -3.54 3.76
CA GLU A 47 -5.17 -3.70 4.43
C GLU A 47 -5.52 -2.49 5.32
N SER A 48 -4.51 -1.79 5.84
CA SER A 48 -4.68 -0.55 6.62
C SER A 48 -5.07 0.68 5.78
N ILE A 49 -5.10 0.58 4.45
CA ILE A 49 -5.49 1.69 3.57
C ILE A 49 -6.92 2.13 3.88
N ASP A 50 -7.12 3.42 4.13
CA ASP A 50 -8.42 4.02 4.41
C ASP A 50 -9.24 4.22 3.14
N VAL A 51 -9.72 3.10 2.59
CA VAL A 51 -10.52 3.10 1.37
C VAL A 51 -11.71 4.05 1.47
N ALA A 52 -12.41 4.08 2.61
CA ALA A 52 -13.57 4.96 2.79
C ALA A 52 -13.18 6.44 2.63
N ARG A 53 -12.10 6.89 3.29
CA ARG A 53 -11.61 8.25 3.16
C ARG A 53 -11.13 8.58 1.75
N LEU A 54 -10.40 7.67 1.11
CA LEU A 54 -9.93 7.88 -0.27
C LEU A 54 -11.11 8.00 -1.24
N LYS A 55 -12.13 7.15 -1.10
CA LYS A 55 -13.35 7.20 -1.92
C LYS A 55 -14.13 8.50 -1.71
N ASN A 56 -14.28 8.96 -0.47
CA ASN A 56 -14.91 10.26 -0.17
C ASN A 56 -14.18 11.42 -0.88
N GLN A 57 -12.85 11.35 -0.97
CA GLN A 57 -12.08 12.34 -1.70
C GLN A 57 -12.15 12.18 -3.22
N LEU A 58 -12.71 11.10 -3.74
CA LEU A 58 -12.95 10.87 -5.18
C LEU A 58 -14.42 11.10 -5.56
N HIS A 59 -15.26 11.59 -4.63
CA HIS A 59 -16.63 11.97 -4.96
C HIS A 59 -16.65 13.03 -6.08
N GLY A 60 -17.44 12.77 -7.12
CA GLY A 60 -17.57 13.65 -8.29
C GLY A 60 -16.58 13.38 -9.42
N GLU A 61 -15.67 12.42 -9.27
CA GLU A 61 -14.80 11.99 -10.37
C GLU A 61 -15.57 11.09 -11.37
N PRO A 62 -15.26 11.14 -12.68
CA PRO A 62 -16.00 10.41 -13.72
C PRO A 62 -15.77 8.89 -13.71
N GLU A 63 -14.72 8.41 -13.03
CA GLU A 63 -14.43 6.98 -12.91
C GLU A 63 -15.28 6.37 -11.79
N ALA A 64 -15.95 5.24 -12.05
CA ALA A 64 -16.76 4.55 -11.06
C ALA A 64 -15.89 4.06 -9.89
N VAL A 65 -16.03 4.72 -8.74
CA VAL A 65 -15.29 4.41 -7.51
C VAL A 65 -15.93 3.22 -6.76
N ASP A 66 -17.18 2.92 -7.08
CA ASP A 66 -17.92 1.79 -6.54
C ASP A 66 -17.35 0.47 -7.05
N GLY A 67 -17.08 -0.45 -6.12
CA GLY A 67 -16.44 -1.74 -6.42
C GLY A 67 -14.91 -1.74 -6.42
N LEU A 68 -14.22 -0.59 -6.39
CA LEU A 68 -12.76 -0.57 -6.23
C LEU A 68 -12.35 -1.04 -4.82
N GLN A 69 -11.35 -1.93 -4.78
CA GLN A 69 -10.69 -2.43 -3.57
C GLN A 69 -9.42 -1.61 -3.26
N SER A 70 -8.80 -1.85 -2.10
CA SER A 70 -7.76 -1.00 -1.49
C SER A 70 -6.69 -0.47 -2.46
N LEU A 71 -5.95 -1.36 -3.13
CA LEU A 71 -4.86 -0.94 -4.03
C LEU A 71 -5.36 -0.13 -5.23
N LYS A 72 -6.53 -0.48 -5.78
CA LYS A 72 -7.10 0.21 -6.93
C LYS A 72 -7.68 1.57 -6.54
N THR A 73 -8.27 1.67 -5.36
CA THR A 73 -8.69 2.96 -4.81
C THR A 73 -7.49 3.87 -4.58
N LEU A 74 -6.39 3.37 -4.03
CA LEU A 74 -5.18 4.17 -3.83
C LEU A 74 -4.53 4.60 -5.17
N GLU A 75 -4.42 3.69 -6.13
CA GLU A 75 -3.90 3.99 -7.48
C GLU A 75 -4.71 5.11 -8.15
N LEU A 76 -6.04 5.02 -8.10
CA LEU A 76 -6.92 6.06 -8.62
C LEU A 76 -6.75 7.38 -7.87
N TRP A 77 -6.68 7.32 -6.54
CA TRP A 77 -6.50 8.50 -5.72
C TRP A 77 -5.20 9.24 -6.03
N ILE A 78 -4.09 8.52 -6.18
CA ILE A 78 -2.79 9.09 -6.59
C ILE A 78 -2.92 9.77 -7.96
N LYS A 79 -3.54 9.09 -8.93
CA LYS A 79 -3.74 9.62 -10.28
C LYS A 79 -4.53 10.93 -10.27
N MET A 80 -5.63 11.00 -9.52
CA MET A 80 -6.53 12.16 -9.54
C MET A 80 -6.09 13.31 -8.63
N ARG A 81 -5.60 12.99 -7.42
CA ARG A 81 -5.28 14.00 -6.40
C ARG A 81 -3.83 14.44 -6.42
N LEU A 82 -2.89 13.54 -6.72
CA LEU A 82 -1.47 13.89 -6.85
C LEU A 82 -1.07 14.22 -8.28
N ARG A 83 -1.95 14.00 -9.27
CA ARG A 83 -1.69 14.20 -10.71
C ARG A 83 -0.40 13.51 -11.19
N GLY A 84 0.04 12.46 -10.52
CA GLY A 84 1.24 11.69 -10.85
C GLY A 84 0.91 10.38 -11.57
N ASP A 85 1.89 9.81 -12.26
CA ASP A 85 1.81 8.42 -12.72
C ASP A 85 1.93 7.49 -11.49
N PRO A 86 0.85 6.75 -11.12
CA PRO A 86 0.89 5.90 -9.95
C PRO A 86 1.75 4.66 -10.14
N LYS A 87 2.16 4.32 -11.38
CA LYS A 87 2.80 3.04 -11.69
C LYS A 87 4.03 2.75 -10.85
N GLY A 88 4.97 3.71 -10.75
CA GLY A 88 6.20 3.55 -9.98
C GLY A 88 5.90 3.33 -8.50
N THR A 89 5.16 4.25 -7.91
CA THR A 89 4.80 4.27 -6.48
C THR A 89 3.92 3.08 -6.08
N MET A 90 3.04 2.58 -6.96
CA MET A 90 2.12 1.48 -6.65
C MET A 90 2.70 0.09 -6.92
N THR A 91 3.73 -0.03 -7.77
CA THR A 91 4.34 -1.31 -8.12
C THR A 91 4.67 -2.19 -6.90
N PRO A 92 5.37 -1.69 -5.87
CA PRO A 92 5.73 -2.54 -4.72
C PRO A 92 4.51 -3.01 -3.91
N PHE A 93 3.45 -2.22 -3.80
CA PHE A 93 2.22 -2.65 -3.12
C PHE A 93 1.51 -3.80 -3.86
N PHE A 94 1.47 -3.74 -5.20
CA PHE A 94 0.95 -4.84 -6.01
C PHE A 94 1.82 -6.09 -5.92
N VAL A 95 3.15 -5.92 -5.90
CA VAL A 95 4.10 -7.03 -5.71
C VAL A 95 3.88 -7.71 -4.37
N LEU A 96 3.77 -6.95 -3.28
CA LEU A 96 3.48 -7.47 -1.95
C LEU A 96 2.18 -8.29 -1.94
N TYR A 97 1.12 -7.75 -2.49
CA TYR A 97 -0.19 -8.41 -2.54
C TYR A 97 -0.15 -9.72 -3.33
N ASP A 98 0.43 -9.70 -4.54
CA ASP A 98 0.51 -10.89 -5.39
C ASP A 98 1.46 -11.95 -4.81
N TRP A 99 2.59 -11.55 -4.22
CA TRP A 99 3.53 -12.50 -3.60
C TRP A 99 2.96 -13.13 -2.34
N ARG A 100 2.29 -12.34 -1.47
CA ARG A 100 1.55 -12.89 -0.34
C ARG A 100 0.53 -13.92 -0.81
N ASN A 101 -0.25 -13.61 -1.84
CA ASN A 101 -1.25 -14.54 -2.38
C ASN A 101 -0.62 -15.83 -2.94
N TYR A 102 0.54 -15.74 -3.58
CA TYR A 102 1.29 -16.90 -4.05
C TYR A 102 1.76 -17.81 -2.90
N GLN A 103 2.18 -17.24 -1.77
CA GLN A 103 2.63 -18.02 -0.61
C GLN A 103 1.47 -18.61 0.20
N THR A 104 0.32 -17.95 0.28
CA THR A 104 -0.79 -18.39 1.14
C THR A 104 -1.80 -19.32 0.46
N HIS A 105 -1.83 -19.37 -0.88
CA HIS A 105 -2.80 -20.18 -1.62
C HIS A 105 -2.13 -21.35 -2.35
N ARG A 106 -2.94 -22.35 -2.71
CA ARG A 106 -2.46 -23.48 -3.52
C ARG A 106 -1.88 -22.97 -4.84
N LYS A 107 -0.61 -23.30 -5.08
CA LYS A 107 0.14 -22.85 -6.26
C LYS A 107 -0.47 -23.47 -7.53
N GLY A 108 -0.97 -22.60 -8.40
CA GLY A 108 -1.45 -22.94 -9.74
C GLY A 108 -0.78 -22.07 -10.80
N THR A 109 -0.90 -22.45 -12.07
CA THR A 109 -0.23 -21.78 -13.21
C THR A 109 -0.40 -20.25 -13.20
N ARG A 110 -1.60 -19.77 -12.89
CA ARG A 110 -1.91 -18.34 -12.78
C ARG A 110 -1.14 -17.63 -11.66
N LEU A 111 -1.09 -18.21 -10.45
CA LEU A 111 -0.39 -17.61 -9.32
C LEU A 111 1.12 -17.65 -9.52
N THR A 112 1.64 -18.75 -10.06
CA THR A 112 3.07 -18.85 -10.43
C THR A 112 3.44 -17.80 -11.47
N ALA A 113 2.62 -17.60 -12.51
CA ALA A 113 2.89 -16.56 -13.51
C ALA A 113 2.86 -15.15 -12.91
N ARG A 114 1.94 -14.85 -11.98
CA ARG A 114 1.92 -13.57 -11.26
C ARG A 114 3.17 -13.39 -10.40
N TYR A 115 3.56 -14.42 -9.68
CA TYR A 115 4.77 -14.42 -8.88
C TYR A 115 6.02 -14.13 -9.71
N LEU A 116 6.19 -14.81 -10.85
CA LEU A 116 7.32 -14.55 -11.76
C LEU A 116 7.31 -13.10 -12.29
N LYS A 117 6.14 -12.54 -12.59
CA LYS A 117 6.01 -11.12 -12.96
C LYS A 117 6.41 -10.20 -11.80
N CYS A 118 6.10 -10.55 -10.56
CA CYS A 118 6.53 -9.80 -9.38
C CYS A 118 8.05 -9.75 -9.28
N ARG A 119 8.73 -10.90 -9.46
CA ARG A 119 10.20 -10.97 -9.48
C ARG A 119 10.78 -10.00 -10.51
N LEU A 120 10.29 -10.06 -11.75
CA LEU A 120 10.77 -9.19 -12.83
C LEU A 120 10.53 -7.70 -12.56
N ARG A 121 9.39 -7.33 -11.97
CA ARG A 121 9.07 -5.94 -11.59
C ARG A 121 10.03 -5.38 -10.53
N MET A 122 10.60 -6.24 -9.70
CA MET A 122 11.59 -5.89 -8.69
C MET A 122 13.03 -5.93 -9.24
N GLY A 123 13.22 -6.12 -10.55
CA GLY A 123 14.55 -6.18 -11.15
C GLY A 123 15.29 -7.52 -10.95
N MET A 124 14.60 -8.56 -10.47
CA MET A 124 15.17 -9.91 -10.39
C MET A 124 15.38 -10.49 -11.79
N ARG A 125 16.41 -11.33 -11.94
CA ARG A 125 16.61 -12.07 -13.19
C ARG A 125 15.58 -13.20 -13.31
N LYS A 126 15.23 -13.57 -14.55
CA LYS A 126 14.15 -14.54 -14.87
C LYS A 126 14.25 -15.89 -14.13
N TYR A 127 15.48 -16.34 -13.88
CA TYR A 127 15.77 -17.64 -13.25
C TYR A 127 16.48 -17.49 -11.91
N GLU A 128 16.52 -16.28 -11.37
CA GLU A 128 17.05 -16.09 -10.03
C GLU A 128 16.00 -16.55 -9.03
N GLU A 129 16.36 -17.46 -8.14
CA GLU A 129 15.51 -18.03 -7.08
C GLU A 129 16.05 -17.65 -5.70
N ASN A 130 16.09 -16.35 -5.44
CA ASN A 130 16.49 -15.78 -4.15
C ASN A 130 15.33 -14.96 -3.56
N ASP A 131 14.60 -15.57 -2.63
CA ASP A 131 13.44 -14.94 -1.97
C ASP A 131 13.88 -13.91 -0.93
N GLU A 132 15.03 -14.09 -0.31
CA GLU A 132 15.64 -13.11 0.59
C GLU A 132 15.90 -11.79 -0.13
N ARG A 133 16.57 -11.87 -1.29
CA ARG A 133 16.85 -10.69 -2.10
C ARG A 133 15.57 -10.03 -2.60
N LEU A 134 14.57 -10.81 -3.03
CA LEU A 134 13.28 -10.26 -3.44
C LEU A 134 12.58 -9.52 -2.29
N TYR A 135 12.67 -10.06 -1.07
CA TYR A 135 12.12 -9.44 0.12
C TYR A 135 12.80 -8.12 0.44
N ASP A 136 14.13 -8.07 0.38
CA ASP A 136 14.89 -6.85 0.64
C ASP A 136 14.58 -5.75 -0.39
N LEU A 137 14.57 -6.11 -1.68
CA LEU A 137 14.17 -5.19 -2.75
C LEU A 137 12.74 -4.68 -2.55
N LEU A 138 11.83 -5.56 -2.11
CA LEU A 138 10.44 -5.18 -1.85
C LEU A 138 10.34 -4.20 -0.66
N LEU A 139 11.05 -4.45 0.44
CA LEU A 139 11.06 -3.56 1.59
C LEU A 139 11.59 -2.17 1.24
N GLU A 140 12.70 -2.12 0.50
CA GLU A 140 13.28 -0.85 0.04
C GLU A 140 12.30 -0.10 -0.87
N ALA A 141 11.71 -0.77 -1.85
CA ALA A 141 10.76 -0.15 -2.77
C ALA A 141 9.46 0.32 -2.07
N LEU A 142 8.96 -0.43 -1.10
CA LEU A 142 7.82 -0.01 -0.26
C LEU A 142 8.18 1.24 0.55
N ALA A 143 9.34 1.26 1.21
CA ALA A 143 9.80 2.40 1.98
C ALA A 143 9.92 3.66 1.11
N ASN A 144 10.56 3.54 -0.05
CA ASN A 144 10.69 4.63 -1.03
C ASN A 144 9.33 5.12 -1.52
N SER A 145 8.38 4.20 -1.79
CA SER A 145 7.04 4.58 -2.23
C SER A 145 6.23 5.28 -1.14
N CYS A 146 6.35 4.85 0.12
CA CYS A 146 5.74 5.52 1.26
C CYS A 146 6.32 6.92 1.47
N GLN A 147 7.64 7.09 1.34
CA GLN A 147 8.30 8.39 1.46
C GLN A 147 7.90 9.34 0.32
N ASP A 148 7.85 8.84 -0.92
CA ASP A 148 7.38 9.59 -2.09
C ASP A 148 5.93 10.07 -1.91
N LEU A 149 5.04 9.17 -1.47
CA LEU A 149 3.65 9.53 -1.17
C LEU A 149 3.54 10.57 -0.06
N ALA A 150 4.26 10.38 1.04
CA ALA A 150 4.25 11.31 2.17
C ALA A 150 4.72 12.71 1.75
N SER A 151 5.76 12.79 0.92
CA SER A 151 6.30 14.05 0.40
C SER A 151 5.29 14.75 -0.51
N LYS A 152 4.72 14.03 -1.49
CA LYS A 152 3.70 14.57 -2.40
C LYS A 152 2.44 15.02 -1.66
N ILE A 153 2.03 14.29 -0.62
CA ILE A 153 0.90 14.67 0.24
C ILE A 153 1.20 15.95 1.01
N ALA A 154 2.42 16.10 1.54
CA ALA A 154 2.81 17.30 2.27
C ALA A 154 2.84 18.56 1.39
N GLU A 155 3.12 18.38 0.10
CA GLU A 155 3.13 19.45 -0.92
C GLU A 155 1.75 19.79 -1.46
N LEU A 156 0.73 18.94 -1.23
CA LEU A 156 -0.63 19.30 -1.60
C LEU A 156 -0.99 20.61 -0.89
N PRO A 157 -1.53 21.61 -1.62
CA PRO A 157 -2.11 22.76 -0.96
C PRO A 157 -3.09 22.25 0.10
N LYS A 158 -3.17 22.94 1.24
CA LYS A 158 -4.23 22.70 2.24
C LYS A 158 -5.57 23.05 1.59
N LEU A 159 -6.01 22.25 0.63
CA LEU A 159 -7.28 22.30 -0.04
C LEU A 159 -8.31 22.25 1.07
N GLY A 160 -9.09 23.32 1.16
CA GLY A 160 -9.96 23.63 2.28
C GLY A 160 -10.61 22.39 2.86
N MET A 161 -10.08 21.91 3.98
CA MET A 161 -10.84 21.08 4.90
C MET A 161 -11.82 22.05 5.56
N GLY A 162 -12.90 22.34 4.83
CA GLY A 162 -14.05 23.03 5.37
C GLY A 162 -14.56 22.16 6.52
N ASP A 163 -14.35 22.64 7.73
CA ASP A 163 -15.09 22.19 8.88
C ASP A 163 -16.55 22.59 8.60
N SER A 164 -17.33 21.66 8.03
CA SER A 164 -18.78 21.71 8.15
C SER A 164 -19.17 21.27 9.57
N GLU A 165 -18.64 21.96 10.59
CA GLU A 165 -19.20 21.92 11.93
C GLU A 165 -20.41 22.86 11.96
N LYS A 166 -21.55 22.22 11.69
CA LYS A 166 -22.87 22.47 12.27
C LYS A 166 -22.95 23.71 13.17
N THR A 167 -23.37 24.84 12.60
CA THR A 167 -24.20 25.80 13.34
C THR A 167 -25.59 25.21 13.51
N GLY A 168 -25.74 24.37 14.53
CA GLY A 168 -27.02 23.89 15.02
C GLY A 168 -27.47 24.74 16.21
N ARG A 169 -28.41 25.65 15.92
CA ARG A 169 -29.43 26.29 16.78
C ARG A 169 -29.07 26.68 18.20
#